data_AF-A0A958D0F5-F1
#
_entry.id   AF-A0A958D0F5-F1
#
_cell.length_a   1.000
_cell.length_b   1.000
_cell.length_c   1.000
_cell.angle_alpha   90.00
_cell.angle_beta   90.00
_cell.angle_gamma   90.00
#
_symmetry.space_group_name_H-M   'P 1'
#
loop_
_entity.id
_entity.type
_entity.pdbx_description
1 polymer ?
#
loop_
_entity_poly.entity_id
_entity_poly.type
_entity_poly.pdbx_seq_one_letter_code
_entity_poly.pdbx_strand_id
1 'polypeptide(L)'
;MLLLVAGQPSAIAQGSSLFSDSGQVIGDETGNSVALGDLDGDGDPDAFVAHLPGAPNEVWFNGEQGNPAGVFSNSGQAIDNVNSADVTLIDLNGDGDLDAFIATGDGDVRSWSNLIWLNDGDGYGQVTGQCLGDSETRALALGDLDGDGDPDAYAANIGPDRVWLNEVGEECSCVTAWLLGEPAAGLRNLTGTLDTFYALRDQVLPQTRRGRHFARVYDRHNAAVFSALLADPALRSEAGTLLQTWQPNLELLVSGQGQSATITSVQVQRLRNFLNHLGAAGNADLQQMIAFELAQLPPLSRFTGMTMAEAQHMVLETRYRYLPVMWHR
;
A
#
# COMPACT_ATOMS: atom_id res chain seq x y z
N MET A 1 63.20 4.64 -26.80
CA MET A 1 62.48 5.90 -26.52
C MET A 1 61.01 5.53 -26.34
N LEU A 2 60.62 5.35 -25.08
CA LEU A 2 59.31 4.86 -24.65
C LEU A 2 58.34 6.05 -24.71
N LEU A 3 57.31 6.01 -25.56
CA LEU A 3 56.29 7.05 -25.63
C LEU A 3 55.12 6.61 -24.72
N LEU A 4 55.00 7.23 -23.54
CA LEU A 4 53.81 7.11 -22.71
C LEU A 4 52.65 7.84 -23.40
N VAL A 5 51.58 7.11 -23.72
CA VAL A 5 50.25 7.69 -23.93
C VAL A 5 49.65 7.95 -22.55
N ALA A 6 49.77 9.17 -22.06
CA ALA A 6 48.95 9.63 -20.94
C ALA A 6 47.55 9.96 -21.49
N GLY A 7 46.57 9.15 -21.09
CA GLY A 7 45.16 9.46 -21.30
C GLY A 7 44.83 10.83 -20.72
N GLN A 8 44.03 11.60 -21.44
CA GLN A 8 43.47 12.86 -20.95
C GLN A 8 42.64 12.55 -19.69
N PRO A 9 42.84 13.25 -18.56
CA PRO A 9 41.88 13.17 -17.47
C PRO A 9 40.54 13.71 -17.95
N SER A 10 39.49 12.91 -17.77
CA SER A 10 38.09 13.29 -17.99
C SER A 10 37.84 14.66 -17.37
N ALA A 11 37.27 15.57 -18.16
CA ALA A 11 36.96 16.93 -17.72
C ALA A 11 36.04 16.86 -16.51
N ILE A 12 36.54 17.28 -15.34
CA ILE A 12 35.70 17.64 -14.20
C ILE A 12 34.88 18.85 -14.67
N ALA A 13 33.56 18.73 -14.68
CA ALA A 13 32.67 19.86 -14.96
C ALA A 13 33.01 21.00 -13.98
N GLN A 14 33.51 22.11 -14.52
CA GLN A 14 33.70 23.35 -13.77
C GLN A 14 32.32 23.99 -13.61
N GLY A 15 31.49 23.45 -12.72
CA GLY A 15 30.16 23.97 -12.45
C GLY A 15 30.27 25.39 -11.90
N SER A 16 29.63 26.35 -12.56
CA SER A 16 29.43 27.67 -11.99
C SER A 16 28.44 27.57 -10.83
N SER A 17 28.77 28.13 -9.67
CA SER A 17 27.84 28.27 -8.52
C SER A 17 26.80 29.38 -8.73
N LEU A 18 26.54 29.76 -9.98
CA LEU A 18 25.65 30.84 -10.37
C LEU A 18 24.37 30.21 -10.94
N PHE A 19 23.24 30.52 -10.30
CA PHE A 19 21.92 30.12 -10.76
C PHE A 19 21.34 31.21 -11.66
N SER A 20 20.68 30.80 -12.74
CA SER A 20 19.86 31.67 -13.58
C SER A 20 18.43 31.14 -13.59
N ASP A 21 17.47 32.03 -13.41
CA ASP A 21 16.05 31.69 -13.54
C ASP A 21 15.75 31.26 -14.99
N SER A 22 15.20 30.05 -15.16
CA SER A 22 14.82 29.51 -16.45
C SER A 22 13.55 30.14 -17.02
N GLY A 23 12.77 30.83 -16.17
CA GLY A 23 11.48 31.42 -16.52
C GLY A 23 10.34 30.41 -16.65
N GLN A 24 10.57 29.15 -16.27
CA GLN A 24 9.51 28.14 -16.24
C GLN A 24 8.55 28.40 -15.07
N VAL A 25 7.26 28.18 -15.33
CA VAL A 25 6.21 28.17 -14.30
C VAL A 25 5.66 26.76 -14.28
N ILE A 26 5.90 26.05 -13.18
CA ILE A 26 5.53 24.65 -12.97
C ILE A 26 4.40 24.62 -11.95
N GLY A 27 3.23 24.13 -12.38
CA GLY A 27 2.00 24.09 -11.59
C GLY A 27 1.37 25.47 -11.34
N ASP A 28 0.14 25.46 -10.85
CA ASP A 28 -0.59 26.62 -10.33
C ASP A 28 -1.00 26.46 -8.85
N GLU A 29 -0.70 25.31 -8.26
CA GLU A 29 -1.01 24.95 -6.88
C GLU A 29 0.18 25.17 -5.91
N THR A 30 -0.09 25.09 -4.60
CA THR A 30 0.95 25.31 -3.58
C THR A 30 1.75 24.04 -3.32
N GLY A 31 2.86 23.89 -4.04
CA GLY A 31 3.86 22.86 -3.77
C GLY A 31 4.52 23.05 -2.41
N ASN A 32 4.66 21.97 -1.65
CA ASN A 32 5.22 21.95 -0.30
C ASN A 32 6.57 21.23 -0.22
N SER A 33 6.77 20.16 -1.00
CA SER A 33 8.06 19.50 -1.17
C SER A 33 8.20 19.00 -2.62
N VAL A 34 9.44 18.74 -3.03
CA VAL A 34 9.77 18.18 -4.34
C VAL A 34 10.93 17.19 -4.20
N ALA A 35 10.79 16.06 -4.86
CA ALA A 35 11.87 15.09 -5.04
C ALA A 35 12.15 14.90 -6.53
N LEU A 36 13.42 14.76 -6.88
CA LEU A 36 13.86 14.53 -8.25
C LEU A 36 14.40 13.11 -8.42
N GLY A 37 14.03 12.46 -9.51
CA GLY A 37 14.42 11.10 -9.85
C GLY A 37 13.96 10.73 -11.26
N ASP A 38 14.56 9.73 -11.87
CA ASP A 38 14.13 9.21 -13.17
C ASP A 38 12.84 8.39 -12.95
N LEU A 39 11.68 8.96 -13.32
CA LEU A 39 10.36 8.39 -12.98
C LEU A 39 9.71 7.68 -14.17
N ASP A 40 10.17 7.97 -15.39
CA ASP A 40 9.72 7.32 -16.63
C ASP A 40 10.80 6.44 -17.30
N GLY A 41 12.01 6.38 -16.73
CA GLY A 41 13.10 5.50 -17.16
C GLY A 41 13.86 6.04 -18.39
N ASP A 42 13.71 7.32 -18.74
CA ASP A 42 14.40 7.92 -19.87
C ASP A 42 15.83 8.40 -19.56
N GLY A 43 16.20 8.39 -18.27
CA GLY A 43 17.52 8.73 -17.76
C GLY A 43 17.70 10.21 -17.38
N ASP A 44 16.68 11.05 -17.59
CA ASP A 44 16.65 12.43 -17.12
C ASP A 44 15.86 12.52 -15.79
N PRO A 45 16.32 13.28 -14.77
CA PRO A 45 15.56 13.41 -13.53
C PRO A 45 14.26 14.20 -13.73
N ASP A 46 13.15 13.57 -13.42
CA ASP A 46 11.80 14.10 -13.32
C ASP A 46 11.52 14.66 -11.92
N ALA A 47 10.35 15.27 -11.74
CA ALA A 47 9.93 15.82 -10.46
C ALA A 47 8.63 15.20 -9.96
N PHE A 48 8.64 14.71 -8.71
CA PHE A 48 7.44 14.49 -7.93
C PHE A 48 7.21 15.70 -7.02
N VAL A 49 6.06 16.36 -7.16
CA VAL A 49 5.69 17.55 -6.40
C VAL A 49 4.62 17.18 -5.38
N ALA A 50 4.99 17.28 -4.10
CA ALA A 50 4.10 17.10 -2.96
C ALA A 50 3.35 18.40 -2.68
N HIS A 51 2.03 18.34 -2.49
CA HIS A 51 1.18 19.50 -2.29
C HIS A 51 0.59 19.58 -0.87
N LEU A 52 0.24 20.80 -0.46
CA LEU A 52 -0.62 21.05 0.69
C LEU A 52 -2.08 20.63 0.38
N PRO A 53 -2.95 20.51 1.40
CA PRO A 53 -4.34 20.09 1.21
C PRO A 53 -5.09 20.98 0.23
N GLY A 54 -5.82 20.35 -0.70
CA GLY A 54 -6.62 21.03 -1.71
C GLY A 54 -6.13 20.80 -3.13
N ALA A 55 -4.90 20.32 -3.29
CA ALA A 55 -4.32 19.95 -4.57
C ALA A 55 -3.74 18.52 -4.51
N PRO A 56 -3.84 17.74 -5.60
CA PRO A 56 -3.21 16.44 -5.67
C PRO A 56 -1.68 16.55 -5.72
N ASN A 57 -0.96 15.53 -5.29
CA ASN A 57 0.46 15.43 -5.63
C ASN A 57 0.59 15.19 -7.15
N GLU A 58 1.66 15.68 -7.76
CA GLU A 58 1.82 15.66 -9.22
C GLU A 58 3.19 15.13 -9.65
N VAL A 59 3.25 14.56 -10.85
CA VAL A 59 4.51 14.19 -11.50
C VAL A 59 4.73 15.07 -12.73
N TRP A 60 5.94 15.58 -12.88
CA TRP A 60 6.38 16.43 -13.97
C TRP A 60 7.60 15.82 -14.64
N PHE A 61 7.45 15.45 -15.91
CA PHE A 61 8.52 14.84 -16.68
C PHE A 61 9.45 15.88 -17.27
N ASN A 62 10.75 15.59 -17.28
CA ASN A 62 11.81 16.45 -17.75
C ASN A 62 12.32 15.98 -19.11
N GLY A 63 12.18 16.80 -20.15
CA GLY A 63 12.68 16.43 -21.49
C GLY A 63 11.78 15.46 -22.27
N GLU A 64 10.72 14.94 -21.65
CA GLU A 64 9.72 14.11 -22.34
C GLU A 64 8.91 14.92 -23.39
N GLN A 65 8.19 14.20 -24.27
CA GLN A 65 7.27 14.76 -25.29
C GLN A 65 7.94 15.69 -26.31
N GLY A 66 9.25 15.51 -26.53
CA GLY A 66 10.04 16.31 -27.46
C GLY A 66 10.50 17.66 -26.88
N ASN A 67 10.39 17.83 -25.56
CA ASN A 67 10.96 18.97 -24.87
C ASN A 67 12.49 18.82 -24.75
N PRO A 68 13.24 19.93 -24.73
CA PRO A 68 14.66 19.87 -24.39
C PRO A 68 14.85 19.46 -22.92
N ALA A 69 15.95 18.76 -22.62
CA ALA A 69 16.37 18.51 -21.25
C ALA A 69 16.41 19.81 -20.43
N GLY A 70 15.88 19.75 -19.21
CA GLY A 70 15.67 20.87 -18.30
C GLY A 70 14.34 21.60 -18.49
N VAL A 71 13.45 21.15 -19.39
CA VAL A 71 12.10 21.69 -19.57
C VAL A 71 11.08 20.67 -19.08
N PHE A 72 10.25 21.09 -18.12
CA PHE A 72 9.29 20.22 -17.46
C PHE A 72 7.89 20.30 -18.08
N SER A 73 7.22 19.16 -18.18
CA SER A 73 5.81 19.04 -18.56
C SER A 73 5.04 18.17 -17.58
N ASN A 74 3.81 18.58 -17.25
CA ASN A 74 2.95 17.82 -16.33
C ASN A 74 2.59 16.48 -16.99
N SER A 75 2.83 15.38 -16.27
CA SER A 75 2.49 14.01 -16.71
C SER A 75 0.99 13.75 -16.83
N GLY A 76 0.16 14.58 -16.20
CA GLY A 76 -1.28 14.39 -16.03
C GLY A 76 -1.64 13.49 -14.84
N GLN A 77 -0.65 12.98 -14.09
CA GLN A 77 -0.89 12.19 -12.89
C GLN A 77 -1.32 13.07 -11.72
N ALA A 78 -2.48 12.74 -11.13
CA ALA A 78 -2.99 13.34 -9.90
C ALA A 78 -2.97 12.30 -8.79
N ILE A 79 -1.92 12.34 -7.97
CA ILE A 79 -1.57 11.34 -6.97
C ILE A 79 -2.15 11.80 -5.62
N ASP A 80 -3.28 11.21 -5.25
CA ASP A 80 -4.08 11.51 -4.06
C ASP A 80 -4.40 13.01 -3.84
N ASN A 81 -4.75 13.41 -2.61
CA ASN A 81 -4.96 14.79 -2.18
C ASN A 81 -4.74 14.88 -0.66
N VAL A 82 -3.69 14.22 -0.18
CA VAL A 82 -3.31 14.24 1.24
C VAL A 82 -2.48 15.48 1.54
N ASN A 83 -2.42 15.89 2.82
CA ASN A 83 -1.46 16.91 3.21
C ASN A 83 -0.06 16.32 3.11
N SER A 84 0.71 16.64 2.08
CA SER A 84 2.04 16.06 1.88
C SER A 84 3.09 17.03 2.41
N ALA A 85 3.61 16.74 3.59
CA ALA A 85 4.62 17.53 4.27
C ALA A 85 6.00 17.42 3.59
N ASP A 86 6.31 16.23 3.09
CA ASP A 86 7.58 15.89 2.46
C ASP A 86 7.40 14.68 1.53
N VAL A 87 8.31 14.49 0.58
CA VAL A 87 8.36 13.32 -0.28
C VAL A 87 9.81 12.90 -0.51
N THR A 88 10.07 11.60 -0.54
CA THR A 88 11.36 11.05 -0.96
C THR A 88 11.11 9.94 -1.98
N LEU A 89 11.97 9.89 -3.00
CA LEU A 89 11.94 8.88 -4.06
C LEU A 89 13.04 7.84 -3.86
N ILE A 90 12.66 6.57 -3.85
CA ILE A 90 13.59 5.44 -3.79
C ILE A 90 12.91 4.16 -4.28
N ASP A 91 13.65 3.26 -4.91
CA ASP A 91 13.16 1.91 -5.22
C ASP A 91 13.03 1.12 -3.90
N LEU A 92 11.80 0.93 -3.42
CA LEU A 92 11.53 0.26 -2.14
C LEU A 92 11.29 -1.24 -2.29
N ASN A 93 10.94 -1.69 -3.50
CA ASN A 93 10.50 -3.05 -3.76
C ASN A 93 11.51 -3.87 -4.60
N GLY A 94 12.54 -3.21 -5.14
CA GLY A 94 13.64 -3.79 -5.91
C GLY A 94 13.31 -4.05 -7.39
N ASP A 95 12.27 -3.42 -7.95
CA ASP A 95 11.88 -3.59 -9.36
C ASP A 95 12.64 -2.66 -10.32
N GLY A 96 13.37 -1.68 -9.77
CA GLY A 96 14.20 -0.74 -10.51
C GLY A 96 13.51 0.58 -10.85
N ASP A 97 12.22 0.73 -10.50
CA ASP A 97 11.46 1.97 -10.65
C ASP A 97 11.42 2.72 -9.30
N LEU A 98 11.42 4.05 -9.35
CA LEU A 98 11.41 4.84 -8.11
C LEU A 98 10.00 4.93 -7.52
N ASP A 99 9.84 4.44 -6.30
CA ASP A 99 8.64 4.59 -5.48
C ASP A 99 8.67 5.92 -4.71
N ALA A 100 7.50 6.42 -4.31
CA ALA A 100 7.36 7.67 -3.56
C ALA A 100 6.94 7.40 -2.12
N PHE A 101 7.79 7.77 -1.17
CA PHE A 101 7.45 7.79 0.25
C PHE A 101 7.06 9.20 0.71
N ILE A 102 5.79 9.37 1.07
CA ILE A 102 5.15 10.65 1.34
C ILE A 102 4.95 10.82 2.85
N ALA A 103 5.54 11.87 3.39
CA ALA A 103 5.29 12.32 4.76
C ALA A 103 3.96 13.04 4.82
N THR A 104 3.07 12.62 5.72
CA THR A 104 1.76 13.28 5.85
C THR A 104 1.74 14.33 6.95
N GLY A 105 1.31 15.54 6.58
CA GLY A 105 1.18 16.76 7.39
C GLY A 105 -0.15 16.88 8.18
N ASP A 106 -0.31 17.94 8.98
CA ASP A 106 -1.55 18.21 9.74
C ASP A 106 -2.76 18.52 8.82
N GLY A 107 -3.81 17.71 8.94
CA GLY A 107 -5.07 17.77 8.18
C GLY A 107 -6.07 16.78 8.79
N ASP A 108 -7.35 16.80 8.35
CA ASP A 108 -8.47 16.02 8.92
C ASP A 108 -8.02 14.62 9.37
N VAL A 109 -8.56 14.15 10.51
CA VAL A 109 -8.18 13.02 11.41
C VAL A 109 -7.86 11.66 10.77
N ARG A 110 -7.90 11.59 9.44
CA ARG A 110 -7.77 10.46 8.53
C ARG A 110 -6.39 10.34 7.86
N SER A 111 -5.42 11.24 8.15
CA SER A 111 -4.20 11.44 7.35
C SER A 111 -2.88 11.46 8.13
N TRP A 112 -2.75 10.80 9.29
CA TRP A 112 -1.48 10.84 10.06
C TRP A 112 -0.52 9.67 9.79
N SER A 113 -0.84 8.81 8.82
CA SER A 113 0.06 7.77 8.37
C SER A 113 0.75 8.23 7.08
N ASN A 114 2.07 8.11 7.06
CA ASN A 114 2.84 8.27 5.83
C ASN A 114 2.40 7.23 4.79
N LEU A 115 2.51 7.57 3.51
CA LEU A 115 2.03 6.76 2.39
C LEU A 115 3.20 6.38 1.49
N ILE A 116 3.24 5.13 1.03
CA ILE A 116 4.14 4.70 -0.04
C ILE A 116 3.29 4.50 -1.29
N TRP A 117 3.61 5.24 -2.35
CA TRP A 117 3.09 5.02 -3.69
C TRP A 117 4.12 4.25 -4.52
N LEU A 118 3.70 3.11 -5.06
CA LEU A 118 4.54 2.31 -5.94
C LEU A 118 4.43 2.78 -7.38
N ASN A 119 5.57 2.81 -8.07
CA ASN A 119 5.67 3.07 -9.50
C ASN A 119 6.11 1.78 -10.20
N ASP A 120 5.24 1.18 -11.01
CA ASP A 120 5.57 -0.04 -11.76
C ASP A 120 6.04 0.28 -13.20
N GLY A 121 6.60 1.49 -13.42
CA GLY A 121 7.08 2.00 -14.72
C GLY A 121 6.01 2.63 -15.63
N ASP A 122 4.73 2.49 -15.30
CA ASP A 122 3.60 3.16 -15.97
C ASP A 122 3.07 4.38 -15.16
N GLY A 123 3.81 4.80 -14.13
CA GLY A 123 3.43 5.84 -13.17
C GLY A 123 2.88 5.29 -11.85
N TYR A 124 2.48 6.19 -10.96
CA TYR A 124 2.09 5.87 -9.59
C TYR A 124 0.63 5.40 -9.51
N GLY A 125 0.44 4.08 -9.59
CA GLY A 125 -0.88 3.45 -9.63
C GLY A 125 -1.32 2.77 -8.34
N GLN A 126 -0.39 2.49 -7.42
CA GLN A 126 -0.63 1.65 -6.25
C GLN A 126 -0.10 2.29 -4.98
N VAL A 127 -0.78 2.08 -3.85
CA VAL A 127 -0.32 2.51 -2.52
C VAL A 127 -0.27 1.29 -1.59
N THR A 128 0.84 1.07 -0.89
CA THR A 128 1.12 -0.20 -0.17
C THR A 128 0.14 -0.50 0.97
N GLY A 129 -0.60 0.50 1.46
CA GLY A 129 -1.60 0.32 2.52
C GLY A 129 -1.01 0.04 3.91
N GLN A 130 0.29 0.31 4.09
CA GLN A 130 0.99 0.26 5.38
C GLN A 130 0.58 1.42 6.29
N CYS A 131 0.66 1.25 7.63
CA CYS A 131 0.59 2.39 8.56
C CYS A 131 1.95 2.80 9.07
N LEU A 132 2.47 3.84 8.45
CA LEU A 132 3.80 4.37 8.71
C LEU A 132 3.71 5.61 9.58
N GLY A 133 3.12 5.44 10.76
CA GLY A 133 3.01 6.46 11.79
C GLY A 133 1.59 6.84 12.15
N ASP A 134 1.48 7.64 13.22
CA ASP A 134 0.25 8.15 13.79
C ASP A 134 0.33 9.64 14.15
N SER A 135 1.34 10.32 13.60
CA SER A 135 1.71 11.69 13.94
C SER A 135 2.06 12.44 12.67
N GLU A 136 1.89 13.76 12.72
CA GLU A 136 2.37 14.64 11.67
C GLU A 136 3.87 14.43 11.46
N THR A 137 4.25 14.00 10.25
CA THR A 137 5.65 13.84 9.86
C THR A 137 6.07 15.09 9.10
N ARG A 138 7.21 15.70 9.48
CA ARG A 138 7.73 16.94 8.88
C ARG A 138 8.85 16.72 7.89
N ALA A 139 9.55 15.61 8.01
CA ALA A 139 10.62 15.24 7.11
C ALA A 139 10.80 13.72 7.12
N LEU A 140 11.20 13.19 5.96
CA LEU A 140 11.63 11.81 5.80
C LEU A 140 13.09 11.77 5.37
N ALA A 141 13.79 10.74 5.81
CA ALA A 141 15.08 10.36 5.28
C ALA A 141 15.12 8.84 5.16
N LEU A 142 15.60 8.35 4.02
CA LEU A 142 15.68 6.92 3.74
C LEU A 142 17.12 6.49 3.48
N GLY A 143 17.40 5.24 3.80
CA GLY A 143 18.68 4.58 3.57
C GLY A 143 18.76 3.30 4.37
N ASP A 144 19.69 2.42 4.01
CA ASP A 144 19.96 1.17 4.72
C ASP A 144 20.54 1.46 6.12
N LEU A 145 19.72 1.30 7.17
CA LEU A 145 20.08 1.62 8.55
C LEU A 145 20.57 0.39 9.32
N ASP A 146 20.18 -0.82 8.93
CA ASP A 146 20.54 -2.05 9.62
C ASP A 146 21.52 -2.98 8.86
N GLY A 147 21.82 -2.66 7.61
CA GLY A 147 22.83 -3.30 6.77
C GLY A 147 22.31 -4.50 5.97
N ASP A 148 21.00 -4.66 5.79
CA ASP A 148 20.41 -5.75 5.02
C ASP A 148 20.36 -5.48 3.50
N GLY A 149 20.55 -4.22 3.10
CA GLY A 149 20.60 -3.77 1.72
C GLY A 149 19.28 -3.19 1.21
N ASP A 150 18.23 -3.18 2.03
CA ASP A 150 16.94 -2.58 1.73
C ASP A 150 16.84 -1.17 2.34
N PRO A 151 16.16 -0.20 1.70
CA PRO A 151 16.08 1.15 2.26
C PRO A 151 15.10 1.22 3.44
N ASP A 152 15.62 1.57 4.62
CA ASP A 152 14.83 1.90 5.80
C ASP A 152 14.41 3.37 5.80
N ALA A 153 13.49 3.74 6.70
CA ALA A 153 13.03 5.11 6.83
C ALA A 153 13.12 5.67 8.24
N TYR A 154 13.58 6.92 8.36
CA TYR A 154 13.50 7.75 9.56
C TYR A 154 12.49 8.88 9.33
N ALA A 155 11.47 8.95 10.16
CA ALA A 155 10.42 9.97 10.13
C ALA A 155 10.57 10.93 11.32
N ALA A 156 10.80 12.21 11.02
CA ALA A 156 10.88 13.28 12.01
C ALA A 156 9.48 13.88 12.24
N ASN A 157 8.96 13.75 13.46
CA ASN A 157 7.54 14.02 13.74
C ASN A 157 7.31 15.27 14.59
N ILE A 158 6.11 15.85 14.51
CA ILE A 158 5.58 16.71 15.58
C ILE A 158 5.11 15.81 16.73
N GLY A 159 6.10 15.22 17.39
CA GLY A 159 5.94 14.13 18.35
C GLY A 159 7.24 13.32 18.44
N PRO A 160 7.22 12.12 19.02
CA PRO A 160 8.36 11.23 18.96
C PRO A 160 8.56 10.75 17.52
N ASP A 161 9.80 10.84 17.04
CA ASP A 161 10.23 10.30 15.76
C ASP A 161 9.93 8.79 15.64
N ARG A 162 9.96 8.29 14.41
CA ARG A 162 9.81 6.86 14.10
C ARG A 162 10.92 6.42 13.17
N VAL A 163 11.31 5.17 13.34
CA VAL A 163 12.20 4.45 12.40
C VAL A 163 11.44 3.22 11.96
N TRP A 164 11.41 2.98 10.65
CA TRP A 164 10.80 1.83 10.00
C TRP A 164 11.91 1.05 9.33
N LEU A 165 12.03 -0.23 9.66
CA LEU A 165 12.93 -1.15 8.95
C LEU A 165 12.16 -1.81 7.82
N ASN A 166 12.74 -1.83 6.61
CA ASN A 166 12.13 -2.40 5.43
C ASN A 166 12.52 -3.88 5.28
N GLU A 167 11.79 -4.74 5.97
CA GLU A 167 12.04 -6.18 5.94
C GLU A 167 11.24 -6.81 4.77
N VAL A 168 11.93 -7.36 3.77
CA VAL A 168 11.28 -7.98 2.60
C VAL A 168 10.28 -9.07 3.03
N GLY A 169 8.98 -8.76 2.93
CA GLY A 169 7.89 -9.72 3.12
C GLY A 169 7.11 -9.66 4.44
N GLU A 170 7.30 -8.65 5.29
CA GLU A 170 6.43 -8.41 6.46
C GLU A 170 5.71 -7.06 6.41
N GLU A 171 4.61 -6.95 5.65
CA GLU A 171 3.79 -5.74 5.70
C GLU A 171 2.83 -5.73 6.91
N CYS A 172 2.95 -4.67 7.72
CA CYS A 172 2.00 -4.31 8.77
C CYS A 172 0.73 -3.69 8.17
N SER A 173 -0.30 -4.51 7.97
CA SER A 173 -1.63 -4.00 7.61
C SER A 173 -2.30 -3.29 8.79
N CYS A 174 -2.64 -2.02 8.58
CA CYS A 174 -3.42 -1.20 9.50
C CYS A 174 -4.76 -0.73 8.93
N VAL A 175 -5.07 -1.11 7.68
CA VAL A 175 -6.37 -0.90 7.04
C VAL A 175 -7.49 -1.38 7.98
N THR A 176 -7.22 -2.45 8.71
CA THR A 176 -8.11 -2.97 9.75
C THR A 176 -8.34 -1.98 10.90
N ALA A 177 -7.31 -1.31 11.43
CA ALA A 177 -7.45 -0.31 12.51
C ALA A 177 -8.29 0.89 12.08
N TRP A 178 -8.02 1.40 10.89
CA TRP A 178 -8.69 2.58 10.35
C TRP A 178 -10.16 2.33 10.02
N LEU A 179 -10.48 1.17 9.42
CA LEU A 179 -11.85 0.79 9.11
C LEU A 179 -12.72 0.59 10.37
N LEU A 180 -12.12 0.28 11.51
CA LEU A 180 -12.84 0.09 12.77
C LEU A 180 -13.18 1.39 13.50
N GLY A 181 -12.70 2.54 13.03
CA GLY A 181 -12.98 3.85 13.61
C GLY A 181 -12.10 4.22 14.80
N GLU A 182 -10.92 3.60 14.94
CA GLU A 182 -9.99 3.89 16.02
C GLU A 182 -9.00 5.01 15.62
N PRO A 183 -8.76 6.02 16.47
CA PRO A 183 -7.77 7.06 16.19
C PRO A 183 -6.36 6.47 16.17
N ALA A 184 -5.57 6.84 15.17
CA ALA A 184 -4.20 6.36 15.00
C ALA A 184 -3.31 6.59 16.25
N ALA A 185 -3.63 7.59 17.09
CA ALA A 185 -2.89 7.99 18.29
C ALA A 185 -2.95 7.01 19.50
N GLY A 186 -3.32 5.74 19.26
CA GLY A 186 -3.58 4.73 20.29
C GLY A 186 -2.75 3.45 20.21
N LEU A 187 -1.67 3.40 19.42
CA LEU A 187 -0.91 2.17 19.14
C LEU A 187 -0.23 1.52 20.37
N ARG A 188 -0.26 2.15 21.56
CA ARG A 188 0.26 1.56 22.82
C ARG A 188 -0.81 0.90 23.70
N ASN A 189 -2.09 0.92 23.31
CA ASN A 189 -3.19 0.29 24.06
C ASN A 189 -4.27 -0.31 23.14
N LEU A 190 -3.88 -0.92 22.01
CA LEU A 190 -4.77 -1.65 21.09
C LEU A 190 -5.12 -3.07 21.56
N THR A 191 -5.30 -3.29 22.86
CA THR A 191 -5.64 -4.62 23.37
C THR A 191 -7.04 -5.03 22.91
N GLY A 192 -7.13 -5.92 21.92
CA GLY A 192 -8.39 -6.55 21.48
C GLY A 192 -8.53 -6.76 19.96
N THR A 193 -8.70 -5.67 19.19
CA THR A 193 -9.20 -5.80 17.82
C THR A 193 -8.12 -6.10 16.78
N LEU A 194 -7.05 -5.30 16.68
CA LEU A 194 -5.93 -5.65 15.79
C LEU A 194 -5.25 -6.95 16.21
N ASP A 195 -5.14 -7.20 17.51
CA ASP A 195 -4.65 -8.48 18.04
C ASP A 195 -5.41 -9.66 17.46
N THR A 196 -6.73 -9.54 17.29
CA THR A 196 -7.55 -10.60 16.70
C THR A 196 -7.22 -10.84 15.22
N PHE A 197 -7.03 -9.78 14.44
CA PHE A 197 -6.69 -9.91 13.03
C PHE A 197 -5.25 -10.36 12.81
N TYR A 198 -4.29 -9.87 13.60
CA TYR A 198 -2.92 -10.37 13.61
C TYR A 198 -2.86 -11.81 14.08
N ALA A 199 -3.57 -12.19 15.14
CA ALA A 199 -3.61 -13.58 15.56
C ALA A 199 -4.30 -14.49 14.52
N LEU A 200 -5.30 -14.00 13.78
CA LEU A 200 -5.84 -14.74 12.63
C LEU A 200 -4.75 -14.96 11.57
N ARG A 201 -4.01 -13.91 11.21
CA ARG A 201 -2.92 -13.96 10.22
C ARG A 201 -1.76 -14.84 10.66
N ASP A 202 -1.37 -14.77 11.93
CA ASP A 202 -0.09 -15.28 12.45
C ASP A 202 -0.25 -16.62 13.15
N GLN A 203 -1.43 -16.90 13.72
CA GLN A 203 -1.67 -18.13 14.48
C GLN A 203 -2.62 -19.08 13.76
N VAL A 204 -3.62 -18.58 13.03
CA VAL A 204 -4.66 -19.40 12.40
C VAL A 204 -4.32 -19.76 10.94
N LEU A 205 -4.10 -18.76 10.08
CA LEU A 205 -3.82 -18.99 8.65
C LEU A 205 -2.57 -19.84 8.39
N PRO A 206 -1.43 -19.69 9.11
CA PRO A 206 -0.20 -20.38 8.77
C PRO A 206 -0.27 -21.89 9.01
N GLN A 207 -1.24 -22.36 9.80
CA GLN A 207 -1.44 -23.76 10.14
C GLN A 207 -1.79 -24.64 8.93
N THR A 208 -2.34 -24.04 7.86
CA THR A 208 -2.81 -24.79 6.68
C THR A 208 -2.20 -24.24 5.39
N ARG A 209 -2.15 -25.09 4.35
CA ARG A 209 -1.71 -24.64 3.01
C ARG A 209 -2.64 -23.57 2.43
N ARG A 210 -3.95 -23.70 2.68
CA ARG A 210 -4.97 -22.78 2.17
C ARG A 210 -4.96 -21.46 2.93
N GLY A 211 -4.69 -21.46 4.23
CA GLY A 211 -4.51 -20.24 5.00
C GLY A 211 -3.26 -19.46 4.57
N ARG A 212 -2.12 -20.13 4.38
CA ARG A 212 -0.92 -19.50 3.78
C ARG A 212 -1.16 -18.98 2.36
N HIS A 213 -2.09 -19.58 1.63
CA HIS A 213 -2.50 -19.06 0.32
C HIS A 213 -3.30 -17.77 0.46
N PHE A 214 -4.26 -17.71 1.38
CA PHE A 214 -5.00 -16.47 1.65
C PHE A 214 -4.12 -15.33 2.17
N ALA A 215 -3.08 -15.63 2.95
CA ALA A 215 -2.05 -14.64 3.32
C ALA A 215 -1.39 -14.05 2.07
N ARG A 216 -0.85 -14.89 1.16
CA ARG A 216 -0.25 -14.38 -0.09
C ARG A 216 -1.22 -13.64 -1.01
N VAL A 217 -2.48 -14.06 -1.06
CA VAL A 217 -3.53 -13.35 -1.80
C VAL A 217 -3.76 -11.98 -1.19
N TYR A 218 -3.83 -11.90 0.14
CA TYR A 218 -3.93 -10.63 0.83
C TYR A 218 -2.72 -9.74 0.51
N ASP A 219 -1.50 -10.25 0.68
CA ASP A 219 -0.25 -9.49 0.45
C ASP A 219 -0.20 -8.92 -0.98
N ARG A 220 -0.50 -9.76 -1.99
CA ARG A 220 -0.46 -9.37 -3.41
C ARG A 220 -1.45 -8.26 -3.76
N HIS A 221 -2.63 -8.27 -3.14
CA HIS A 221 -3.72 -7.39 -3.57
C HIS A 221 -4.05 -6.31 -2.52
N ASN A 222 -3.29 -6.21 -1.43
CA ASN A 222 -3.53 -5.25 -0.36
C ASN A 222 -3.53 -3.82 -0.89
N ALA A 223 -2.54 -3.48 -1.73
CA ALA A 223 -2.45 -2.16 -2.35
C ALA A 223 -3.69 -1.83 -3.21
N ALA A 224 -4.11 -2.76 -4.06
CA ALA A 224 -5.31 -2.59 -4.89
C ALA A 224 -6.60 -2.45 -4.05
N VAL A 225 -6.71 -3.18 -2.93
CA VAL A 225 -7.83 -3.04 -1.99
C VAL A 225 -7.80 -1.67 -1.33
N PHE A 226 -6.62 -1.20 -0.91
CA PHE A 226 -6.46 0.10 -0.26
C PHE A 226 -6.76 1.26 -1.22
N SER A 227 -6.24 1.21 -2.45
CA SER A 227 -6.58 2.17 -3.51
C SER A 227 -8.08 2.25 -3.76
N ALA A 228 -8.77 1.10 -3.86
CA ALA A 228 -10.23 1.07 -4.03
C ALA A 228 -10.97 1.69 -2.83
N LEU A 229 -10.51 1.42 -1.61
CA LEU A 229 -11.08 2.02 -0.40
C LEU A 229 -10.86 3.54 -0.38
N LEU A 230 -9.66 4.02 -0.66
CA LEU A 230 -9.38 5.46 -0.69
C LEU A 230 -10.26 6.19 -1.71
N ALA A 231 -10.42 5.61 -2.90
CA ALA A 231 -11.22 6.20 -3.97
C ALA A 231 -12.73 6.22 -3.68
N ASP A 232 -13.25 5.24 -2.92
CA ASP A 232 -14.70 5.10 -2.66
C ASP A 232 -15.05 5.19 -1.16
N PRO A 233 -15.59 6.34 -0.69
CA PRO A 233 -16.04 6.51 0.70
C PRO A 233 -17.16 5.56 1.14
N ALA A 234 -18.03 5.12 0.22
CA ALA A 234 -19.12 4.19 0.54
C ALA A 234 -18.57 2.78 0.75
N LEU A 235 -17.68 2.32 -0.14
CA LEU A 235 -16.97 1.05 0.01
C LEU A 235 -16.19 0.99 1.33
N ARG A 236 -15.56 2.10 1.72
CA ARG A 236 -14.91 2.23 3.04
C ARG A 236 -15.84 2.01 4.21
N SER A 237 -16.97 2.71 4.21
CA SER A 237 -17.98 2.58 5.27
C SER A 237 -18.51 1.14 5.37
N GLU A 238 -18.69 0.47 4.22
CA GLU A 238 -19.07 -0.94 4.16
C GLU A 238 -18.00 -1.86 4.75
N ALA A 239 -16.72 -1.62 4.45
CA ALA A 239 -15.61 -2.39 4.98
C ALA A 239 -15.51 -2.28 6.51
N GLY A 240 -15.65 -1.07 7.06
CA GLY A 240 -15.66 -0.86 8.51
C GLY A 240 -16.82 -1.56 9.20
N THR A 241 -18.03 -1.43 8.65
CA THR A 241 -19.21 -2.13 9.16
C THR A 241 -19.05 -3.65 9.10
N LEU A 242 -18.45 -4.17 8.02
CA LEU A 242 -18.19 -5.59 7.86
C LEU A 242 -17.28 -6.11 8.97
N LEU A 243 -16.14 -5.46 9.21
CA LEU A 243 -15.18 -5.86 10.23
C LEU A 243 -15.82 -5.85 11.63
N GLN A 244 -16.53 -4.79 11.99
CA GLN A 244 -17.25 -4.70 13.27
C GLN A 244 -18.28 -5.83 13.44
N THR A 245 -18.96 -6.22 12.36
CA THR A 245 -19.96 -7.31 12.41
C THR A 245 -19.31 -8.69 12.57
N TRP A 246 -18.09 -8.87 12.08
CA TRP A 246 -17.36 -10.16 12.15
C TRP A 246 -16.44 -10.28 13.37
N GLN A 247 -16.04 -9.17 13.98
CA GLN A 247 -15.06 -9.13 15.07
C GLN A 247 -15.39 -10.10 16.22
N PRO A 248 -16.59 -10.10 16.83
CA PRO A 248 -16.88 -10.99 17.96
C PRO A 248 -16.73 -12.49 17.61
N ASN A 249 -17.07 -12.84 16.37
CA ASN A 249 -16.93 -14.20 15.87
C ASN A 249 -15.45 -14.59 15.66
N LEU A 250 -14.62 -13.65 15.19
CA LEU A 250 -13.19 -13.85 14.99
C LEU A 250 -12.42 -13.93 16.30
N GLU A 251 -12.77 -13.12 17.31
CA GLU A 251 -12.21 -13.18 18.67
C GLU A 251 -12.43 -14.56 19.29
N LEU A 252 -13.65 -15.10 19.18
CA LEU A 252 -13.98 -16.45 19.63
C LEU A 252 -13.24 -17.51 18.84
N LEU A 253 -13.06 -17.33 17.52
CA LEU A 253 -12.28 -18.26 16.70
C LEU A 253 -10.82 -18.34 17.15
N VAL A 254 -10.15 -17.18 17.26
CA VAL A 254 -8.73 -17.07 17.61
C VAL A 254 -8.47 -17.57 19.03
N SER A 255 -9.38 -17.33 19.98
CA SER A 255 -9.27 -17.82 21.36
C SER A 255 -9.60 -19.33 21.52
N GLY A 256 -9.83 -20.05 20.42
CA GLY A 256 -10.16 -21.48 20.43
C GLY A 256 -11.60 -21.79 20.82
N GLN A 257 -12.45 -20.77 20.94
CA GLN A 257 -13.87 -20.86 21.30
C GLN A 257 -14.80 -20.76 20.08
N GLY A 258 -14.30 -21.03 18.87
CA GLY A 258 -15.05 -20.87 17.62
C GLY A 258 -16.34 -21.69 17.52
N GLN A 259 -16.54 -22.69 18.39
CA GLN A 259 -17.80 -23.44 18.50
C GLN A 259 -18.94 -22.63 19.14
N SER A 260 -18.63 -21.57 19.87
CA SER A 260 -19.60 -20.72 20.58
C SER A 260 -20.18 -19.60 19.71
N ALA A 261 -19.64 -19.38 18.51
CA ALA A 261 -20.05 -18.33 17.59
C ALA A 261 -20.65 -18.94 16.33
N THR A 262 -21.88 -18.54 15.98
CA THR A 262 -22.57 -18.98 14.76
C THR A 262 -22.60 -17.87 13.73
N ILE A 263 -22.36 -18.21 12.46
CA ILE A 263 -22.43 -17.27 11.35
C ILE A 263 -23.89 -16.98 10.99
N THR A 264 -24.24 -15.70 10.95
CA THR A 264 -25.60 -15.23 10.62
C THR A 264 -25.78 -14.97 9.12
N SER A 265 -27.02 -14.99 8.64
CA SER A 265 -27.34 -14.63 7.26
C SER A 265 -27.00 -13.16 6.95
N VAL A 266 -27.09 -12.28 7.95
CA VAL A 266 -26.71 -10.86 7.84
C VAL A 266 -25.21 -10.72 7.60
N GLN A 267 -24.38 -11.43 8.36
CA GLN A 267 -22.92 -11.45 8.17
C GLN A 267 -22.54 -11.93 6.76
N VAL A 268 -23.16 -13.03 6.30
CA VAL A 268 -22.93 -13.57 4.95
C VAL A 268 -23.36 -12.59 3.86
N GLN A 269 -24.52 -11.95 4.01
CA GLN A 269 -25.01 -10.98 3.03
C GLN A 269 -24.11 -9.74 2.96
N ARG A 270 -23.65 -9.23 4.12
CA ARG A 270 -22.70 -8.10 4.16
C ARG A 270 -21.39 -8.44 3.49
N LEU A 271 -20.82 -9.62 3.78
CA LEU A 271 -19.59 -10.09 3.13
C LEU A 271 -19.76 -10.17 1.61
N ARG A 272 -20.88 -10.74 1.14
CA ARG A 272 -21.16 -10.82 -0.30
C ARG A 272 -21.28 -9.43 -0.94
N ASN A 273 -22.02 -8.53 -0.32
CA ASN A 273 -22.19 -7.17 -0.86
C ASN A 273 -20.84 -6.44 -0.94
N PHE A 274 -20.04 -6.52 0.13
CA PHE A 274 -18.72 -5.93 0.17
C PHE A 274 -17.80 -6.49 -0.92
N LEU A 275 -17.70 -7.82 -1.07
CA LEU A 275 -16.83 -8.43 -2.09
C LEU A 275 -17.27 -8.07 -3.52
N ASN A 276 -18.58 -7.94 -3.77
CA ASN A 276 -19.08 -7.50 -5.06
C ASN A 276 -18.74 -6.03 -5.33
N HIS A 277 -18.86 -5.17 -4.32
CA HIS A 277 -18.55 -3.76 -4.43
C HIS A 277 -17.04 -3.53 -4.60
N LEU A 278 -16.23 -4.20 -3.79
CA LEU A 278 -14.77 -4.19 -3.88
C LEU A 278 -14.29 -4.68 -5.25
N GLY A 279 -14.85 -5.78 -5.76
CA GLY A 279 -14.51 -6.29 -7.09
C GLY A 279 -14.94 -5.36 -8.23
N ALA A 280 -15.93 -4.48 -8.03
CA ALA A 280 -16.35 -3.48 -9.02
C ALA A 280 -15.53 -2.19 -8.94
N ALA A 281 -15.04 -1.83 -7.75
CA ALA A 281 -14.24 -0.64 -7.50
C ALA A 281 -12.72 -0.87 -7.71
N GLY A 282 -12.27 -2.12 -7.56
CA GLY A 282 -10.88 -2.53 -7.74
C GLY A 282 -10.44 -2.65 -9.20
N ASN A 283 -9.16 -2.87 -9.40
CA ASN A 283 -8.61 -3.16 -10.72
C ASN A 283 -9.02 -4.56 -11.24
N ALA A 284 -8.77 -4.83 -12.53
CA ALA A 284 -9.19 -6.06 -13.18
C ALA A 284 -8.58 -7.33 -12.53
N ASP A 285 -7.36 -7.23 -12.00
CA ASP A 285 -6.67 -8.32 -11.33
C ASP A 285 -7.32 -8.67 -9.98
N LEU A 286 -7.61 -7.66 -9.15
CA LEU A 286 -8.35 -7.82 -7.89
C LEU A 286 -9.75 -8.42 -8.13
N GLN A 287 -10.46 -7.94 -9.16
CA GLN A 287 -11.77 -8.49 -9.54
C GLN A 287 -11.69 -9.99 -9.90
N GLN A 288 -10.70 -10.36 -10.72
CA GLN A 288 -10.48 -11.75 -11.13
C GLN A 288 -10.08 -12.64 -9.95
N MET A 289 -9.22 -12.15 -9.06
CA MET A 289 -8.84 -12.86 -7.84
C MET A 289 -10.07 -13.15 -6.96
N ILE A 290 -10.90 -12.14 -6.68
CA ILE A 290 -12.10 -12.31 -5.85
C ILE A 290 -13.03 -13.36 -6.47
N ALA A 291 -13.26 -13.28 -7.78
CA ALA A 291 -14.08 -14.24 -8.50
C ALA A 291 -13.50 -15.66 -8.44
N PHE A 292 -12.18 -15.81 -8.63
CA PHE A 292 -11.48 -17.08 -8.55
C PHE A 292 -11.62 -17.72 -7.16
N GLU A 293 -11.36 -16.96 -6.09
CA GLU A 293 -11.42 -17.46 -4.72
C GLU A 293 -12.84 -17.85 -4.29
N LEU A 294 -13.85 -17.05 -4.67
CA LEU A 294 -15.25 -17.37 -4.42
C LEU A 294 -15.70 -18.64 -5.17
N ALA A 295 -15.18 -18.88 -6.38
CA ALA A 295 -15.46 -20.10 -7.13
C ALA A 295 -14.87 -21.37 -6.51
N GLN A 296 -13.81 -21.24 -5.69
CA GLN A 296 -13.23 -22.35 -4.95
C GLN A 296 -14.04 -22.71 -3.69
N LEU A 297 -14.90 -21.82 -3.19
CA LEU A 297 -15.68 -22.03 -1.97
C LEU A 297 -17.08 -22.57 -2.30
N PRO A 298 -17.76 -23.24 -1.34
CA PRO A 298 -19.19 -23.49 -1.50
C PRO A 298 -19.91 -22.14 -1.52
N PRO A 299 -21.15 -22.09 -2.04
CA PRO A 299 -21.94 -20.85 -2.03
C PRO A 299 -21.97 -20.25 -0.62
N LEU A 300 -21.68 -18.95 -0.48
CA LEU A 300 -21.52 -18.32 0.85
C LEU A 300 -22.72 -18.52 1.78
N SER A 301 -23.93 -18.73 1.23
CA SER A 301 -25.13 -19.06 2.00
C SER A 301 -24.99 -20.33 2.84
N ARG A 302 -24.14 -21.28 2.42
CA ARG A 302 -23.88 -22.54 3.12
C ARG A 302 -23.24 -22.35 4.49
N PHE A 303 -22.56 -21.22 4.73
CA PHE A 303 -21.96 -20.91 6.02
C PHE A 303 -22.99 -20.40 7.04
N THR A 304 -24.18 -20.01 6.61
CA THR A 304 -25.23 -19.55 7.54
C THR A 304 -25.63 -20.67 8.49
N GLY A 305 -25.56 -20.42 9.79
CA GLY A 305 -25.87 -21.40 10.83
C GLY A 305 -24.70 -22.33 11.21
N MET A 306 -23.56 -22.26 10.53
CA MET A 306 -22.34 -22.96 10.95
C MET A 306 -21.66 -22.24 12.10
N THR A 307 -20.95 -23.00 12.95
CA THR A 307 -20.02 -22.39 13.91
C THR A 307 -18.79 -21.85 13.20
N MET A 308 -18.07 -20.91 13.82
CA MET A 308 -16.82 -20.39 13.26
C MET A 308 -15.77 -21.49 13.09
N ALA A 309 -15.74 -22.49 13.99
CA ALA A 309 -14.85 -23.63 13.87
C ALA A 309 -15.20 -24.55 12.68
N GLU A 310 -16.49 -24.81 12.44
CA GLU A 310 -16.95 -25.56 11.26
C GLU A 310 -16.60 -24.83 9.96
N ALA A 311 -16.83 -23.51 9.92
CA ALA A 311 -16.49 -22.68 8.78
C ALA A 311 -14.97 -22.62 8.53
N GLN A 312 -14.16 -22.46 9.58
CA GLN A 312 -12.70 -22.49 9.50
C GLN A 312 -12.21 -23.80 8.88
N HIS A 313 -12.68 -24.95 9.38
CA HIS A 313 -12.33 -26.26 8.83
C HIS A 313 -12.72 -26.35 7.35
N MET A 314 -13.93 -25.88 6.99
CA MET A 314 -14.41 -25.90 5.62
C MET A 314 -13.54 -25.05 4.68
N VAL A 315 -13.16 -23.85 5.11
CA VAL A 315 -12.39 -22.88 4.30
C VAL A 315 -10.90 -23.24 4.22
N LEU A 316 -10.30 -23.71 5.32
CA LEU A 316 -8.84 -23.87 5.44
C LEU A 316 -8.35 -25.32 5.28
N GLU A 317 -9.18 -26.32 5.58
CA GLU A 317 -8.74 -27.72 5.67
C GLU A 317 -9.35 -28.63 4.61
N THR A 318 -10.48 -28.25 3.99
CA THR A 318 -11.09 -29.07 2.94
C THR A 318 -10.17 -29.11 1.72
N ARG A 319 -9.55 -30.28 1.47
CA ARG A 319 -8.94 -30.57 0.17
C ARG A 319 -10.08 -30.61 -0.85
N TYR A 320 -10.23 -29.55 -1.64
CA TYR A 320 -11.00 -29.66 -2.86
C TYR A 320 -10.33 -30.74 -3.71
N ARG A 321 -11.06 -31.83 -3.92
CA ARG A 321 -10.74 -32.81 -4.94
C ARG A 321 -10.73 -32.02 -6.24
N TYR A 322 -9.55 -31.80 -6.82
CA TYR A 322 -9.44 -31.79 -8.28
C TYR A 322 -10.15 -33.08 -8.72
N LEU A 323 -11.39 -32.97 -9.20
CA LEU A 323 -11.93 -34.01 -10.07
C LEU A 323 -11.01 -33.94 -11.29
N PRO A 324 -10.13 -34.94 -11.51
CA PRO A 324 -9.44 -35.02 -12.77
C PRO A 324 -10.56 -35.11 -13.80
N VAL A 325 -10.62 -34.15 -14.72
CA VAL A 325 -11.39 -34.32 -15.94
C VAL A 325 -10.78 -35.54 -16.61
N MET A 326 -11.40 -36.70 -16.39
CA MET A 326 -11.02 -37.93 -17.03
C MET A 326 -11.28 -37.72 -18.52
N TRP A 327 -10.19 -37.60 -19.26
CA TRP A 327 -10.18 -37.83 -20.69
C TRP A 327 -10.74 -39.23 -20.95
N HIS A 328 -11.92 -39.30 -21.55
CA HIS A 328 -12.37 -40.51 -22.23
C HIS A 328 -12.57 -40.19 -23.71
N ARG A 329 -11.62 -40.73 -24.49
CA ARG A 329 -11.65 -41.24 -25.86
C ARG A 329 -12.65 -40.66 -26.85
#